data_AF-A0A973HWG3-F1
#
_entry.id   AF-A0A973HWG3-F1
#
_cell.length_a   1.000
_cell.length_b   1.000
_cell.length_c   1.000
_cell.angle_alpha   90.00
_cell.angle_beta   90.00
_cell.angle_gamma   90.00
#
_symmetry.space_group_name_H-M   'P 1'
#
loop_
_entity.id
_entity.type
_entity.pdbx_description
1 polymer ?
#
loop_
_entity_poly.entity_id
_entity_poly.type
_entity_poly.pdbx_seq_one_letter_code
_entity_poly.pdbx_strand_id
1 'polypeptide(L)'
;MKQQIPTEYYYRQFLHPRYWATWLGIGLMFLISLLPYLGKMWLGTQLGLIMYKLGGIRLQITRTNINACFPELNTDEREELIRQSFIANMKGLVETTIAWWGNHQPILDKLEVHGLEHLKEAEARGKGVILVGGHFSIMDLA
;
A
#
# COMPACT_ATOMS: atom_id res chain seq x y z
N MET A 1 25.32 -19.89 -18.55
CA MET A 1 24.58 -19.39 -19.73
C MET A 1 23.81 -18.15 -19.35
N LYS A 2 24.07 -16.98 -19.97
CA LYS A 2 23.19 -15.82 -19.80
C LYS A 2 21.88 -16.13 -20.51
N GLN A 3 20.77 -16.27 -19.78
CA GLN A 3 19.46 -16.42 -20.40
C GLN A 3 19.19 -15.18 -21.26
N GLN A 4 18.91 -15.41 -22.54
CA GLN A 4 18.60 -14.35 -23.49
C GLN A 4 17.16 -13.92 -23.24
N ILE A 5 16.95 -12.66 -22.88
CA ILE A 5 15.61 -12.12 -22.61
C ILE A 5 14.83 -12.11 -23.93
N PRO A 6 13.62 -12.70 -23.98
CA PRO A 6 12.78 -12.66 -25.17
C PRO A 6 12.48 -11.22 -25.61
N THR A 7 12.41 -10.99 -26.93
CA THR A 7 12.30 -9.64 -27.52
C THR A 7 11.04 -8.89 -27.12
N GLU A 8 9.96 -9.61 -26.81
CA GLU A 8 8.68 -9.09 -26.31
C GLU A 8 8.80 -8.33 -24.97
N TYR A 9 9.86 -8.60 -24.20
CA TYR A 9 10.13 -7.93 -22.93
C TYR A 9 11.11 -6.75 -23.08
N TYR A 10 11.49 -6.36 -24.30
CA TYR A 10 12.39 -5.22 -24.49
C TYR A 10 11.67 -3.91 -24.17
N TYR A 11 12.34 -3.03 -23.41
CA TYR A 11 11.82 -1.70 -23.01
C TYR A 11 11.21 -0.89 -24.17
N ARG A 12 11.76 -1.01 -25.38
CA ARG A 12 11.26 -0.32 -26.58
C ARG A 12 9.81 -0.69 -26.92
N GLN A 13 9.38 -1.93 -26.64
CA GLN A 13 8.00 -2.36 -26.88
C GLN A 13 7.00 -1.65 -25.98
N PHE A 14 7.45 -1.18 -24.82
CA PHE A 14 6.64 -0.44 -23.86
C PHE A 14 6.54 1.05 -24.18
N LEU A 15 7.29 1.58 -25.17
CA LEU A 15 7.16 2.97 -25.62
C LEU A 15 5.99 3.20 -26.58
N HIS A 16 5.32 2.12 -27.01
CA HIS A 16 4.16 2.19 -27.90
C HIS A 16 3.03 3.05 -27.29
N PRO A 17 2.30 3.87 -28.08
CA PRO A 17 1.24 4.77 -27.59
C PRO A 17 0.19 4.12 -26.68
N ARG A 18 -0.06 2.82 -26.88
CA ARG A 18 -0.95 2.01 -26.02
C ARG A 18 -0.58 2.06 -24.52
N TYR A 19 0.67 2.36 -24.19
CA TYR A 19 1.19 2.40 -22.82
C TYR A 19 1.38 3.81 -22.27
N TRP A 20 1.09 4.86 -23.04
CA TRP A 20 1.34 6.22 -22.59
C TRP A 20 0.54 6.58 -21.32
N ALA A 21 -0.70 6.08 -21.20
CA ALA A 21 -1.48 6.25 -19.96
C ALA A 21 -0.77 5.62 -18.75
N THR A 22 -0.19 4.43 -18.92
CA THR A 22 0.61 3.77 -17.88
C THR A 22 1.85 4.60 -17.53
N TRP A 23 2.60 5.09 -18.53
CA TRP A 23 3.77 5.94 -18.29
C TRP A 23 3.42 7.26 -17.62
N LEU A 24 2.28 7.88 -17.97
CA LEU A 24 1.77 9.07 -17.29
C LEU A 24 1.45 8.75 -15.83
N GLY A 25 0.82 7.61 -15.54
CA GLY A 25 0.56 7.14 -14.18
C GLY A 25 1.85 6.94 -13.37
N ILE A 26 2.84 6.24 -13.94
CA ILE A 26 4.15 6.04 -13.30
C ILE A 26 4.86 7.38 -13.08
N GLY A 27 4.83 8.28 -14.07
CA GLY A 27 5.39 9.62 -13.96
C GLY A 27 4.74 10.43 -12.85
N LEU A 28 3.41 10.34 -12.70
CA LEU A 28 2.70 10.99 -11.61
C LEU A 28 3.08 10.39 -10.24
N MET A 29 3.18 9.07 -10.13
CA MET A 29 3.65 8.41 -8.90
C MET A 29 5.08 8.85 -8.55
N PHE A 30 5.96 8.97 -9.55
CA PHE A 30 7.30 9.48 -9.35
C PHE A 30 7.30 10.93 -8.85
N LEU A 31 6.47 11.82 -9.42
CA LEU A 31 6.35 13.20 -8.93
C LEU A 31 5.84 13.25 -7.48
N ILE A 32 4.90 12.38 -7.10
CA ILE A 32 4.44 12.25 -5.71
C ILE A 32 5.59 11.79 -4.80
N SER A 33 6.47 10.91 -5.28
CA SER A 33 7.63 10.44 -4.51
C SER A 33 8.58 11.57 -4.10
N LEU A 34 8.64 12.66 -4.87
CA LEU A 34 9.47 13.83 -4.59
C LEU A 34 8.91 14.74 -3.49
N LEU A 35 7.64 14.61 -3.12
CA LEU A 35 7.04 15.41 -2.04
C LEU A 35 7.67 15.08 -0.68
N PRO A 36 7.79 16.04 0.27
CA PRO A 36 8.19 15.71 1.64
C PRO A 36 7.16 14.77 2.30
N TYR A 37 7.58 14.01 3.32
CA TYR A 37 6.71 13.02 3.98
C TYR A 37 5.37 13.61 4.45
N LEU A 38 5.37 14.80 5.05
CA LEU A 38 4.14 15.49 5.47
C LEU A 38 3.22 15.81 4.28
N GLY A 39 3.78 16.18 3.13
CA GLY A 39 3.03 16.43 1.89
C GLY A 39 2.39 15.14 1.36
N LYS A 40 3.11 14.02 1.41
CA LYS A 40 2.57 12.69 1.08
C LYS A 40 1.42 12.30 2.00
N MET A 41 1.58 12.46 3.31
CA MET A 41 0.55 12.14 4.30
C MET A 41 -0.70 13.02 4.17
N TRP A 42 -0.51 14.30 3.89
CA TRP A 42 -1.60 15.21 3.59
C TRP A 42 -2.34 14.79 2.32
N LEU A 43 -1.63 14.52 1.23
CA LEU A 43 -2.21 14.06 -0.04
C LEU A 43 -3.03 12.77 0.16
N GLY A 44 -2.46 11.76 0.82
CA GLY A 44 -3.16 10.51 1.12
C GLY A 44 -4.43 10.74 1.95
N THR A 45 -4.39 11.66 2.92
CA THR A 45 -5.57 12.03 3.73
C THR A 45 -6.66 12.67 2.88
N GLN A 46 -6.30 13.65 2.03
CA GLN A 46 -7.26 14.31 1.15
C GLN A 46 -7.89 13.35 0.16
N LEU A 47 -7.08 12.49 -0.47
CA LEU A 47 -7.57 11.45 -1.35
C LEU A 47 -8.51 10.48 -0.62
N GLY A 48 -8.17 10.08 0.60
CA GLY A 48 -9.02 9.25 1.45
C GLY A 48 -10.38 9.88 1.77
N LEU A 49 -10.39 11.16 2.12
CA LEU A 49 -11.63 11.91 2.37
C LEU A 49 -12.51 12.02 1.11
N ILE A 50 -11.89 12.24 -0.06
CA ILE A 50 -12.60 12.25 -1.34
C ILE A 50 -13.19 10.87 -1.63
N MET A 51 -12.40 9.81 -1.47
CA MET A 51 -12.84 8.43 -1.70
C MET A 51 -13.90 7.97 -0.70
N TYR A 52 -13.88 8.44 0.55
CA TYR A 52 -14.95 8.19 1.50
C TYR A 52 -16.26 8.83 1.03
N LYS A 53 -16.23 10.05 0.50
CA LYS A 53 -17.44 10.74 -0.02
C LYS A 53 -17.96 10.15 -1.32
N LEU A 54 -17.07 9.70 -2.21
CA LEU A 54 -17.40 9.20 -3.54
C LEU A 54 -17.43 7.67 -3.65
N GLY A 55 -17.20 6.96 -2.54
CA GLY A 55 -16.80 5.56 -2.51
C GLY A 55 -17.82 4.53 -3.02
N GLY A 56 -19.01 4.95 -3.44
CA GLY A 56 -20.02 4.13 -4.12
C GLY A 56 -20.16 2.74 -3.48
N ILE A 57 -20.01 1.69 -4.29
CA ILE A 57 -20.10 0.30 -3.83
C ILE A 57 -19.02 -0.08 -2.80
N ARG A 58 -17.81 0.49 -2.89
CA ARG A 58 -16.72 0.16 -1.97
C ARG A 58 -17.05 0.64 -0.56
N LEU A 59 -17.64 1.82 -0.43
CA LEU A 59 -18.10 2.34 0.86
C LEU A 59 -19.16 1.44 1.50
N GLN A 60 -20.10 0.94 0.70
CA GLN A 60 -21.14 0.03 1.18
C GLN A 60 -20.55 -1.30 1.67
N ILE A 61 -19.61 -1.87 0.93
CA ILE A 61 -18.91 -3.10 1.34
C ILE A 61 -18.15 -2.86 2.65
N THR A 62 -17.41 -1.76 2.76
CA THR A 62 -16.67 -1.43 3.98
C THR A 62 -17.61 -1.25 5.18
N ARG A 63 -18.76 -0.60 5.00
CA ARG A 63 -19.81 -0.50 6.03
C ARG A 63 -20.32 -1.86 6.48
N THR A 64 -20.70 -2.72 5.53
CA THR A 64 -21.19 -4.06 5.83
C THR A 64 -20.15 -4.86 6.61
N ASN A 65 -18.89 -4.82 6.18
CA ASN A 65 -17.81 -5.54 6.84
C ASN A 65 -17.55 -5.00 8.25
N ILE A 66 -17.48 -3.68 8.43
CA ILE A 66 -17.24 -3.08 9.75
C ILE A 66 -18.41 -3.35 10.71
N ASN A 67 -19.65 -3.28 10.23
CA ASN A 67 -20.81 -3.63 11.04
C ASN A 67 -20.81 -5.11 11.47
N ALA A 68 -20.34 -6.00 10.61
CA ALA A 68 -20.25 -7.43 10.92
C ALA A 68 -19.08 -7.76 11.86
N CYS A 69 -17.94 -7.11 11.67
CA CYS A 69 -16.71 -7.40 12.43
C CYS A 69 -16.65 -6.68 13.78
N PHE A 70 -17.31 -5.53 13.94
CA PHE A 70 -17.25 -4.70 15.14
C PHE A 70 -18.66 -4.35 15.68
N PRO A 71 -19.49 -5.37 15.99
CA PRO A 71 -20.86 -5.17 16.49
C PRO A 71 -20.94 -4.44 17.84
N GLU A 72 -19.86 -4.39 18.60
CA GLU A 72 -19.75 -3.71 19.89
C GLU A 72 -19.63 -2.18 19.77
N LEU A 73 -19.14 -1.68 18.63
CA LEU A 73 -19.00 -0.23 18.40
C LEU A 73 -20.37 0.41 18.12
N ASN A 74 -20.54 1.65 18.56
CA ASN A 74 -21.72 2.45 18.22
C ASN A 74 -21.66 2.97 16.77
N THR A 75 -22.73 3.61 16.30
CA THR A 75 -22.83 4.05 14.90
C THR A 75 -21.77 5.09 14.52
N ASP A 76 -21.47 6.03 15.41
CA ASP A 76 -20.49 7.09 15.15
C ASP A 76 -19.07 6.53 15.14
N GLU A 77 -18.75 5.62 16.05
CA GLU A 77 -17.47 4.91 16.11
C GLU A 77 -17.23 4.09 14.83
N ARG A 78 -18.27 3.40 14.33
CA ARG A 78 -18.16 2.64 13.08
C ARG A 78 -17.97 3.55 11.87
N GLU A 79 -18.73 4.63 11.73
CA GLU A 79 -18.56 5.57 10.62
C GLU A 79 -17.19 6.24 10.64
N GLU A 80 -16.66 6.56 11.82
CA GLU A 80 -15.30 7.06 11.97
C GLU A 80 -14.27 6.00 11.54
N LEU A 81 -14.43 4.75 11.95
CA LEU A 81 -13.54 3.65 11.53
C LEU A 81 -13.59 3.41 10.01
N ILE A 82 -14.78 3.52 9.39
CA ILE A 82 -14.94 3.45 7.94
C ILE A 82 -14.16 4.59 7.29
N ARG A 83 -14.37 5.84 7.72
CA ARG A 83 -13.65 7.01 7.20
C ARG A 83 -12.14 6.86 7.33
N GLN A 84 -11.66 6.43 8.49
CA GLN A 84 -10.24 6.17 8.75
C GLN A 84 -9.70 5.05 7.85
N SER A 85 -10.47 4.01 7.57
CA SER A 85 -10.08 2.92 6.66
C SER A 85 -9.84 3.43 5.23
N PHE A 86 -10.66 4.36 4.73
CA PHE A 86 -10.44 4.98 3.42
C PHE A 86 -9.19 5.87 3.41
N ILE A 87 -8.96 6.62 4.49
CA ILE A 87 -7.74 7.43 4.65
C ILE A 87 -6.49 6.56 4.72
N ALA A 88 -6.51 5.48 5.49
CA ALA A 88 -5.40 4.55 5.62
C ALA A 88 -5.05 3.92 4.26
N ASN A 89 -6.06 3.45 3.51
CA ASN A 89 -5.84 2.89 2.17
C ASN A 89 -5.21 3.89 1.20
N MET A 90 -5.67 5.14 1.18
CA MET A 90 -5.11 6.15 0.29
C MET A 90 -3.73 6.66 0.74
N LYS A 91 -3.45 6.69 2.05
CA LYS A 91 -2.08 6.90 2.55
C LYS A 91 -1.15 5.78 2.13
N GLY A 92 -1.58 4.54 2.28
CA GLY A 92 -0.84 3.36 1.83
C GLY A 92 -0.47 3.41 0.35
N LEU A 93 -1.44 3.77 -0.52
CA LEU A 93 -1.17 3.97 -1.95
C LEU A 93 -0.10 5.04 -2.21
N VAL A 94 -0.10 6.13 -1.44
CA VAL A 94 0.93 7.17 -1.55
C VAL A 94 2.27 6.67 -1.00
N GLU A 95 2.27 5.87 0.06
CA GLU A 95 3.47 5.28 0.66
C GLU A 95 4.15 4.25 -0.24
N THR A 96 3.42 3.56 -1.14
CA THR A 96 4.01 2.77 -2.23
C THR A 96 5.04 3.56 -3.04
N THR A 97 4.84 4.87 -3.21
CA THR A 97 5.83 5.72 -3.90
C THR A 97 7.15 5.85 -3.14
N ILE A 98 7.12 5.75 -1.80
CA ILE A 98 8.32 5.67 -0.96
C ILE A 98 8.99 4.31 -1.13
N ALA A 99 8.20 3.22 -1.13
CA ALA A 99 8.73 1.88 -1.32
C ALA A 99 9.50 1.74 -2.65
N TRP A 100 9.03 2.39 -3.72
CA TRP A 100 9.62 2.27 -5.06
C TRP A 100 10.75 3.24 -5.36
N TRP A 101 10.68 4.50 -4.88
CA TRP A 101 11.66 5.55 -5.23
C TRP A 101 12.22 6.33 -4.03
N GLY A 102 11.66 6.16 -2.84
CA GLY A 102 12.03 6.93 -1.65
C GLY A 102 13.23 6.36 -0.90
N ASN A 103 13.68 7.11 0.10
CA ASN A 103 14.62 6.62 1.11
C ASN A 103 13.86 5.92 2.23
N HIS A 104 14.12 4.63 2.43
CA HIS A 104 13.47 3.79 3.45
C HIS A 104 14.06 3.98 4.85
N GLN A 105 15.27 4.53 4.98
CA GLN A 105 15.98 4.63 6.26
C GLN A 105 15.14 5.28 7.38
N PRO A 106 14.44 6.41 7.17
CA PRO A 106 13.64 7.03 8.23
C PRO A 106 12.47 6.16 8.72
N ILE A 107 12.00 5.21 7.89
CA ILE A 107 10.96 4.25 8.25
C ILE A 107 11.59 3.09 9.02
N LEU A 108 12.71 2.55 8.51
CA LEU A 108 13.45 1.46 9.15
C LEU A 108 13.96 1.85 10.55
N ASP A 109 14.42 3.10 10.73
CA ASP A 109 14.88 3.63 12.03
C ASP A 109 13.78 3.63 13.10
N LYS A 110 12.51 3.60 12.69
CA LYS A 110 11.33 3.61 13.56
C LYS A 110 10.55 2.30 13.53
N LEU A 111 11.05 1.30 12.79
CA LEU A 111 10.39 0.03 12.63
C LEU A 111 10.55 -0.80 13.90
N GLU A 112 9.43 -1.18 14.50
CA GLU A 112 9.37 -2.14 15.59
C GLU A 112 8.79 -3.45 15.08
N VAL A 113 9.53 -4.55 15.28
CA VAL A 113 9.10 -5.90 14.87
C VAL A 113 8.77 -6.70 16.13
N HIS A 114 7.50 -7.07 16.29
CA HIS A 114 7.03 -7.91 17.38
C HIS A 114 7.01 -9.39 16.94
N GLY A 115 7.50 -10.29 17.79
CA GLY A 115 7.53 -11.74 17.49
C GLY A 115 8.68 -12.19 16.58
N LEU A 116 9.74 -11.39 16.42
CA LEU A 116 10.91 -11.70 15.59
C LEU A 116 11.61 -13.00 16.03
N GLU A 117 11.54 -13.33 17.31
CA GLU A 117 12.04 -14.56 17.90
C GLU A 117 11.41 -15.81 17.28
N HIS A 118 10.12 -15.77 16.90
CA HIS A 118 9.44 -16.89 16.24
C HIS A 118 10.00 -17.14 14.85
N LEU A 119 10.33 -16.07 14.12
CA LEU A 119 10.97 -16.17 12.81
C LEU A 119 12.38 -16.78 12.95
N LYS A 120 13.21 -16.24 13.85
CA LYS A 120 14.58 -16.74 14.09
C LYS A 120 14.58 -18.21 14.51
N GLU A 121 13.65 -18.61 15.36
CA GLU A 121 13.51 -20.01 15.78
C GLU A 121 13.11 -20.92 14.60
N ALA A 122 12.16 -20.48 13.77
CA ALA A 122 11.73 -21.23 12.60
C ALA A 122 12.86 -21.41 11.57
N GLU A 123 13.66 -20.36 11.35
CA GLU A 123 14.86 -20.43 10.49
C GLU A 123 15.89 -21.42 11.04
N ALA A 124 16.15 -21.39 12.34
CA ALA A 124 17.14 -22.28 12.99
C ALA A 124 16.79 -23.77 12.84
N ARG A 125 15.51 -24.11 12.67
CA ARG A 125 15.05 -25.49 12.42
C ARG A 125 15.42 -26.01 11.02
N GLY A 126 15.88 -25.16 10.10
CA GLY A 126 16.45 -25.56 8.80
C GLY A 126 15.44 -26.15 7.80
N LYS A 127 14.14 -25.90 7.97
CA LYS A 127 13.07 -26.43 7.10
C LYS A 127 12.51 -25.41 6.10
N GLY A 128 13.04 -24.19 6.10
CA GLY A 128 12.46 -23.03 5.43
C GLY A 128 11.32 -22.40 6.24
N VAL A 129 10.97 -21.17 5.89
CA VAL A 129 9.90 -20.40 6.55
C VAL A 129 8.91 -19.90 5.49
N ILE A 130 7.62 -20.01 5.79
CA ILE A 130 6.54 -19.38 5.01
C ILE A 130 6.01 -18.23 5.86
N LEU A 131 6.17 -17.00 5.36
CA LEU A 131 5.55 -15.81 5.93
C LEU A 131 4.16 -15.62 5.31
N VAL A 132 3.13 -15.54 6.15
CA VAL A 132 1.74 -15.31 5.72
C VAL A 132 1.31 -13.94 6.21
N GLY A 133 0.98 -13.05 5.27
CA GLY A 133 0.53 -11.69 5.55
C GLY A 133 -0.92 -11.45 5.12
N GLY A 134 -1.56 -10.48 5.76
CA GLY A 134 -2.87 -9.95 5.35
C GLY A 134 -2.74 -8.80 4.36
N HIS A 135 -3.81 -8.54 3.59
CA HIS A 135 -3.89 -7.33 2.75
C HIS A 135 -4.24 -6.10 3.58
N PHE A 136 -3.21 -5.50 4.18
CA PHE A 136 -3.34 -4.25 4.93
C PHE A 136 -2.94 -3.05 4.08
N SER A 137 -3.38 -1.86 4.51
CA SER A 137 -3.20 -0.63 3.74
C SER A 137 -1.73 -0.29 3.44
N ILE A 138 -0.77 -0.67 4.29
CA ILE A 138 0.66 -0.36 4.15
C ILE A 138 1.51 -1.57 3.72
N MET A 139 1.05 -2.32 2.71
CA MET A 139 1.67 -3.61 2.36
C MET A 139 3.11 -3.51 1.85
N ASP A 140 3.46 -2.52 1.03
CA ASP A 140 4.75 -2.51 0.31
C ASP A 140 5.99 -2.25 1.20
N LEU A 141 5.79 -1.91 2.47
CA LEU A 141 6.87 -1.59 3.43
C LEU A 141 7.14 -2.71 4.45
N ALA A 142 6.32 -3.77 4.48
CA ALA A 142 6.44 -4.93 5.37
C ALA A 142 7.10 -6.11 4.66
#